data_AF-A0A517YE65-F1
#
_entry.id   AF-A0A517YE65-F1
#
_cell.length_a   1.000
_cell.length_b   1.000
_cell.length_c   1.000
_cell.angle_alpha   90.00
_cell.angle_beta   90.00
_cell.angle_gamma   90.00
#
_symmetry.space_group_name_H-M   'P 1'
#
loop_
_entity.id
_entity.type
_entity.pdbx_description
1 polymer ?
#
loop_
_entity_poly.entity_id
_entity_poly.type
_entity_poly.pdbx_seq_one_letter_code
_entity_poly.pdbx_strand_id
1 'polypeptide(L)' 'MEIELSQSVHVKSPTCQNIDWYSEGETRVVRFDGVEMRIRFIGRKGRRGRILVEAPAGAVFQTVILNSDTMKVE' A
#
# COMPACT_ATOMS: atom_id res chain seq x y z
N MET A 1 -42.93 9.92 -0.91
CA MET A 1 -41.89 9.27 -1.73
C MET A 1 -40.58 9.67 -1.09
N GLU A 2 -40.10 8.84 -0.17
CA GLU A 2 -38.90 9.13 0.63
C GLU A 2 -37.69 8.61 -0.13
N ILE A 3 -36.77 9.51 -0.46
CA ILE A 3 -35.51 9.17 -1.13
C ILE A 3 -34.55 8.80 -0.02
N GLU A 4 -34.36 7.49 0.22
CA GLU A 4 -33.35 7.00 1.13
C GLU A 4 -31.97 7.37 0.59
N LEU A 5 -31.31 8.30 1.28
CA LEU A 5 -29.89 8.59 1.11
C LEU A 5 -29.11 7.34 1.53
N SER A 6 -28.76 6.51 0.57
CA SER A 6 -27.77 5.45 0.76
C SER A 6 -26.45 6.10 1.17
N GLN A 7 -26.19 6.12 2.48
CA GLN A 7 -24.90 6.52 3.03
C GLN A 7 -23.86 5.60 2.40
N SER A 8 -23.04 6.14 1.49
CA SER A 8 -21.87 5.43 1.01
C SER A 8 -20.97 5.23 2.23
N VAL A 9 -20.98 4.02 2.78
CA VAL A 9 -20.06 3.62 3.84
C VAL A 9 -18.68 3.77 3.24
N HIS A 10 -18.02 4.89 3.52
CA HIS A 10 -16.60 5.07 3.26
C HIS A 10 -15.89 4.13 4.22
N VAL A 11 -15.83 2.86 3.85
CA VAL A 11 -14.89 1.91 4.45
C VAL A 11 -13.54 2.54 4.15
N LYS A 12 -12.91 3.17 5.15
CA LYS A 12 -11.53 3.62 5.05
C LYS A 12 -10.72 2.36 4.79
N SER A 13 -10.47 2.08 3.51
CA SER A 13 -9.62 0.98 3.07
C SER A 13 -8.33 1.06 3.88
N PRO A 14 -7.83 -0.05 4.43
CA PRO A 14 -6.60 -0.01 5.20
C PRO A 14 -5.50 0.65 4.35
N THR A 15 -5.05 1.82 4.76
CA THR A 15 -4.04 2.63 4.05
C THR A 15 -2.64 2.03 4.17
N CYS A 16 -2.48 1.00 5.00
CA CYS A 16 -1.25 0.30 5.26
C CYS A 16 -1.51 -1.20 5.39
N GLN A 17 -0.66 -2.01 4.75
CA GLN A 17 -0.60 -3.45 4.95
C GLN A 17 0.84 -3.82 5.31
N ASN A 18 1.01 -4.54 6.41
CA ASN A 18 2.30 -5.15 6.76
C ASN A 18 2.32 -6.56 6.18
N ILE A 19 3.33 -6.84 5.35
CA ILE A 19 3.48 -8.12 4.67
C ILE A 19 4.92 -8.55 4.84
N ASP A 20 5.13 -9.69 5.50
CA ASP A 20 6.43 -10.30 5.62
C ASP A 20 6.80 -11.01 4.30
N TRP A 21 7.98 -10.71 3.75
CA TRP A 21 8.53 -11.44 2.60
C TRP A 21 9.58 -12.44 3.02
N TYR A 22 9.42 -13.67 2.56
CA TYR A 22 10.31 -14.77 2.90
C TYR A 22 11.11 -15.28 1.70
N SER A 23 10.66 -15.03 0.45
CA SER A 23 11.28 -15.61 -0.75
C SER A 23 11.50 -14.63 -1.90
N GLU A 24 12.72 -14.62 -2.46
CA GLU A 24 13.04 -13.85 -3.68
C GLU A 24 12.16 -14.31 -4.86
N GLY A 25 11.69 -13.35 -5.66
CA GLY A 25 10.75 -13.56 -6.77
C GLY A 25 9.28 -13.47 -6.35
N GLU A 26 8.97 -13.52 -5.05
CA GLU A 26 7.60 -13.37 -4.57
C GLU A 26 7.01 -12.02 -4.98
N THR A 27 5.86 -12.06 -5.66
CA THR A 27 5.14 -10.88 -6.15
C THR A 27 3.80 -10.77 -5.44
N ARG A 28 3.48 -9.57 -4.96
CA ARG A 28 2.19 -9.24 -4.36
C ARG A 28 1.52 -8.14 -5.14
N VAL A 29 0.20 -8.24 -5.26
CA VAL A 29 -0.64 -7.27 -5.95
C VAL A 29 -1.39 -6.48 -4.90
N VAL A 30 -1.18 -5.17 -4.89
CA VAL A 30 -1.91 -4.24 -4.03
C VAL A 30 -2.90 -3.49 -4.91
N ARG A 31 -4.17 -3.47 -4.49
CA ARG A 31 -5.25 -2.76 -5.19
C ARG A 31 -5.81 -1.70 -4.26
N PHE A 32 -5.80 -0.45 -4.71
CA PHE A 32 -6.30 0.70 -3.94
C PHE A 32 -7.00 1.67 -4.89
N ASP A 33 -8.24 2.06 -4.59
CA ASP A 33 -9.05 2.99 -5.41
C ASP A 33 -9.05 2.69 -6.92
N GLY A 34 -9.13 1.41 -7.29
CA GLY A 34 -9.10 0.96 -8.69
C GLY A 34 -7.72 0.97 -9.35
N VAL A 35 -6.68 1.40 -8.65
CA VAL A 35 -5.27 1.31 -9.07
C VAL A 35 -4.70 -0.03 -8.66
N GLU A 36 -4.09 -0.75 -9.61
CA GLU A 36 -3.36 -1.99 -9.35
C GLU A 36 -1.84 -1.73 -9.37
N MET A 37 -1.15 -2.11 -8.30
CA MET A 37 0.31 -2.08 -8.20
C MET A 37 0.83 -3.49 -7.92
N ARG A 38 1.99 -3.83 -8.47
CA ARG A 38 2.66 -5.10 -8.19
C ARG A 38 4.00 -4.82 -7.52
N ILE A 39 4.22 -5.46 -6.38
CA ILE A 39 5.44 -5.32 -5.60
C ILE A 39 6.11 -6.68 -5.57
N ARG A 40 7.34 -6.75 -6.11
CA ARG A 40 8.13 -7.97 -6.20
C ARG A 40 9.37 -7.85 -5.33
N PHE A 41 9.61 -8.84 -4.49
CA PHE A 41 10.87 -8.95 -3.77
C PHE A 41 11.95 -9.49 -4.72
N ILE A 42 12.97 -8.69 -5.01
CA ILE A 42 14.02 -9.03 -5.99
C ILE A 42 15.35 -9.37 -5.31
N GLY A 43 15.33 -9.65 -4.01
CA GLY A 43 16.47 -10.16 -3.27
C GLY A 43 17.01 -9.21 -2.20
N ARG A 44 18.20 -9.52 -1.69
CA ARG A 44 18.82 -8.81 -0.56
C ARG A 44 20.24 -8.36 -0.88
N LYS A 45 20.65 -7.26 -0.26
CA LYS A 45 22.06 -6.87 -0.12
C LYS A 45 22.36 -6.71 1.37
N GLY A 46 22.88 -7.78 1.99
CA GLY A 46 23.07 -7.85 3.44
C GLY A 46 21.73 -7.74 4.19
N ARG A 47 21.62 -6.77 5.10
CA ARG A 47 20.38 -6.51 5.86
C ARG A 47 19.30 -5.76 5.06
N ARG A 48 19.61 -5.22 3.88
CA ARG A 48 18.69 -4.42 3.07
C ARG A 48 17.96 -5.30 2.05
N GLY A 49 16.64 -5.29 2.07
CA GLY A 49 15.80 -5.88 1.02
C GLY A 49 15.74 -4.96 -0.21
N ARG A 50 15.60 -5.56 -1.39
CA ARG A 50 15.35 -4.86 -2.65
C ARG A 50 14.00 -5.27 -3.19
N ILE A 51 13.27 -4.28 -3.69
CA ILE A 51 11.95 -4.49 -4.27
C ILE A 51 11.89 -3.86 -5.64
N LEU A 52 11.07 -4.43 -6.50
CA LEU A 52 10.60 -3.83 -7.73
C LEU A 52 9.12 -3.46 -7.53
N VAL A 53 8.76 -2.24 -7.91
CA VAL A 53 7.37 -1.77 -7.90
C VAL A 53 6.95 -1.49 -9.34
N GLU A 54 5.90 -2.17 -9.78
CA GLU A 54 5.25 -1.95 -11.07
C GLU A 54 3.92 -1.23 -10.81
N ALA A 55 3.73 -0.06 -11.40
CA ALA A 55 2.53 0.76 -11.24
C ALA A 55 2.09 1.36 -12.60
N PRO A 56 0.85 1.86 -12.71
CA PRO A 56 0.37 2.49 -13.94
C PRO A 56 1.19 3.72 -14.33
N ALA A 57 1.18 4.05 -15.62
CA ALA A 57 1.82 5.27 -16.12
C ALA A 57 1.25 6.51 -15.42
N GLY A 58 2.13 7.41 -14.99
CA GLY A 58 1.76 8.62 -14.25
C GLY A 58 1.66 8.46 -12.74
N ALA A 59 1.87 7.25 -12.19
CA ALA A 59 1.98 7.07 -10.75
C ALA A 59 3.18 7.85 -10.18
N VAL A 60 2.95 8.58 -9.09
CA VAL A 60 3.97 9.34 -8.37
C VAL A 60 4.21 8.70 -7.02
N PHE A 61 5.47 8.36 -6.72
CA PHE A 61 5.87 7.78 -5.45
C PHE A 61 6.45 8.85 -4.53
N GLN A 62 5.93 8.94 -3.31
CA GLN A 62 6.43 9.87 -2.30
C GLN A 62 6.89 9.10 -1.06
N THR A 63 8.09 9.43 -0.59
CA THR A 63 8.59 8.92 0.70
C THR A 63 8.06 9.80 1.81
N VAL A 64 7.25 9.23 2.71
CA VAL A 64 6.85 9.88 3.95
C VAL A 64 7.77 9.40 5.07
N ILE A 65 8.61 10.29 5.58
CA ILE A 65 9.41 10.02 6.78
C ILE A 65 8.51 10.30 7.97
N LEU A 66 7.94 9.26 8.56
CA LEU A 66 7.18 9.38 9.80
C LEU A 66 8.19 9.50 10.96
N ASN A 67 8.28 10.71 11.53
CA ASN A 67 8.96 10.89 12.80
C ASN A 67 8.11 10.22 13.89
N SER A 68 8.73 9.34 14.67
CA SER A 68 8.09 8.47 15.66
C SER A 68 7.39 9.20 16.81
N ASP A 69 7.48 10.53 16.90
CA ASP A 69 6.88 11.33 17.98
C ASP A 69 5.41 11.72 17.73
N THR A 70 4.82 11.34 16.59
CA THR A 70 3.46 11.76 16.21
C THR A 70 2.51 10.61 15.92
N MET A 71 2.49 9.58 16.76
CA MET A 71 1.36 8.64 16.83
C MET A 71 0.50 8.94 18.06
N LYS A 72 -0.36 9.96 17.95
CA LYS A 72 -1.60 10.00 18.72
C LYS A 72 -2.68 9.38 17.85
N VAL A 73 -3.11 8.19 18.26
CA VAL A 73 -4.35 7.58 17.77
C VAL A 73 -5.45 8.09 18.69
N GLU A 74 -6.36 8.91 18.17
CA GLU A 74 -7.68 9.17 18.76
C GLU A 74 -8.70 8.21 18.16
#